data_AF-A0A5J4P0L0-F1
#
_entry.id   AF-A0A5J4P0L0-F1
#
_cell.length_a   1.000
_cell.length_b   1.000
_cell.length_c   1.000
_cell.angle_alpha   90.00
_cell.angle_beta   90.00
_cell.angle_gamma   90.00
#
_symmetry.space_group_name_H-M   'P 1'
#
loop_
_entity.id
_entity.type
_entity.pdbx_description
1 polymer ?
#
loop_
_entity_poly.entity_id
_entity_poly.type
_entity_poly.pdbx_seq_one_letter_code
_entity_poly.pdbx_strand_id
1 'polypeptide(L)'
;MEAIDNASFGKLLERKQEAEQKQLHLLQILDTERKAKWQYVKQTEELAAEVTKLKLELNEYRSDKQSSPELVSEAEELKKIKKVQSFFRGWLCRRRWKQIVDEYIRSEHAESMRKRNSIVFGLVECEDEYVQQLSILVTCYLRPFRMAASSKKPIVTHEDVNSIFLNV
;
A
#
# COMPACT_ATOMS: atom_id res chain seq x y z
N MET A 1 -8.20 -16.41 43.24
CA MET A 1 -9.36 -17.31 43.12
C MET A 1 -10.08 -17.15 41.79
N GLU A 2 -10.33 -15.92 41.34
CA GLU A 2 -11.04 -15.61 40.09
C GLU A 2 -10.44 -16.25 38.82
N ALA A 3 -9.11 -16.32 38.72
CA ALA A 3 -8.43 -16.96 37.57
C ALA A 3 -8.61 -18.49 37.51
N ILE A 4 -8.66 -19.17 38.66
CA ILE A 4 -8.90 -20.63 38.76
C ILE A 4 -10.37 -20.92 38.47
N ASP A 5 -11.26 -20.08 38.98
CA ASP A 5 -12.69 -20.19 38.76
C ASP A 5 -13.06 -19.96 37.28
N ASN A 6 -12.36 -19.05 36.60
CA ASN A 6 -12.45 -18.78 35.16
C ASN A 6 -11.83 -19.85 34.24
N ALA A 7 -11.08 -20.80 34.80
CA ALA A 7 -10.45 -21.92 34.09
C ALA A 7 -11.12 -23.27 34.39
N SER A 8 -12.23 -23.27 35.15
CA SER A 8 -13.01 -24.49 35.42
C SER A 8 -13.59 -25.08 34.13
N PHE A 9 -13.65 -26.41 34.07
CA PHE A 9 -14.12 -27.15 32.88
C PHE A 9 -15.53 -26.72 32.44
N GLY A 10 -16.43 -26.45 33.38
CA GLY A 10 -17.79 -25.96 33.09
C GLY A 10 -17.78 -24.62 32.35
N LYS A 11 -17.04 -23.62 32.85
CA LYS A 11 -16.92 -22.31 32.18
C LYS A 11 -16.20 -22.41 30.83
N LEU A 12 -15.23 -23.32 30.70
CA LEU A 12 -14.57 -23.59 29.41
C LEU A 12 -15.54 -24.19 28.39
N LEU A 13 -16.42 -25.11 28.82
CA LEU A 13 -17.44 -25.73 27.98
C LEU A 13 -18.50 -24.72 27.55
N GLU A 14 -18.97 -23.85 28.45
CA GLU A 14 -19.90 -22.76 28.13
C GLU A 14 -19.30 -21.80 27.09
N ARG A 15 -18.04 -21.35 27.28
CA ARG A 15 -17.35 -20.50 26.30
C ARG A 15 -17.20 -21.18 24.94
N LYS A 16 -16.96 -22.49 24.92
CA LYS A 16 -16.91 -23.26 23.67
C LYS A 16 -18.28 -23.26 22.97
N GLN A 17 -19.35 -23.52 23.71
CA GLN A 17 -20.72 -23.50 23.17
C GLN A 17 -21.11 -22.11 22.65
N GLU A 18 -20.78 -21.05 23.40
CA GLU A 18 -20.98 -19.67 22.95
C GLU A 18 -20.20 -19.36 21.66
N ALA A 19 -18.95 -19.84 21.56
CA ALA A 19 -18.13 -19.67 20.37
C ALA A 19 -18.70 -20.41 19.16
N GLU A 20 -19.20 -21.64 19.36
CA GLU A 20 -19.87 -22.44 18.31
C GLU A 20 -21.17 -21.76 17.84
N GLN A 21 -21.98 -21.20 18.75
CA GLN A 21 -23.18 -20.43 18.40
C GLN A 21 -22.84 -19.17 17.60
N LYS A 22 -21.81 -18.42 18.04
CA LYS A 22 -21.31 -17.24 17.31
C LYS A 22 -20.80 -17.62 15.92
N GLN A 23 -20.08 -18.73 15.80
CA GLN A 23 -19.61 -19.23 14.51
C GLN A 23 -20.77 -19.57 13.58
N LEU A 24 -21.82 -20.24 14.07
CA LEU A 24 -23.01 -20.57 13.27
C LEU A 24 -23.73 -19.30 12.78
N HIS A 25 -23.89 -18.31 13.65
CA HIS A 25 -24.52 -17.04 13.29
C HIS A 25 -23.71 -16.28 12.23
N LEU A 26 -22.37 -16.24 12.37
CA LEU A 26 -21.49 -15.61 11.39
C LEU A 26 -21.58 -16.30 10.02
N LEU A 27 -21.72 -17.63 9.97
CA LEU A 27 -21.92 -18.35 8.72
C LEU A 27 -23.25 -17.97 8.05
N GLN A 28 -24.33 -17.83 8.82
CA GLN A 28 -25.62 -17.36 8.31
C GLN A 28 -25.51 -15.94 7.73
N ILE A 29 -24.86 -15.01 8.45
CA ILE A 29 -24.62 -13.64 7.98
C ILE A 29 -23.84 -13.69 6.67
N LEU A 30 -22.75 -14.45 6.62
CA LEU A 30 -21.90 -14.55 5.44
C LEU A 30 -22.67 -15.10 4.22
N ASP A 31 -23.55 -16.07 4.42
CA ASP A 31 -24.40 -16.59 3.34
C ASP A 31 -25.44 -15.58 2.88
N THR A 32 -26.03 -14.80 3.80
CA THR A 32 -26.96 -13.71 3.44
C THR A 32 -26.25 -12.59 2.68
N GLU A 33 -25.06 -12.18 3.11
CA GLU A 33 -24.22 -11.19 2.44
C GLU A 33 -23.80 -11.65 1.05
N ARG A 34 -23.45 -12.94 0.90
CA ARG A 34 -23.12 -13.52 -0.40
C ARG A 34 -24.30 -13.47 -1.36
N LYS A 35 -25.50 -13.80 -0.90
CA LYS A 35 -26.74 -13.72 -1.72
C LYS A 35 -27.09 -12.29 -2.08
N ALA A 36 -27.02 -11.36 -1.13
CA ALA A 36 -27.27 -9.94 -1.37
C ALA A 36 -26.30 -9.36 -2.40
N LYS A 37 -24.99 -9.63 -2.24
CA LYS A 37 -23.98 -9.23 -3.23
C LYS A 37 -24.28 -9.77 -4.62
N TRP A 38 -24.65 -11.05 -4.73
CA TRP A 38 -24.99 -11.65 -6.03
C TRP A 38 -26.20 -10.98 -6.67
N GLN A 39 -27.24 -10.68 -5.89
CA GLN A 39 -28.43 -9.96 -6.37
C GLN A 39 -28.08 -8.55 -6.87
N TYR A 40 -27.26 -7.80 -6.13
CA TYR A 40 -26.83 -6.48 -6.58
C TYR A 40 -26.03 -6.53 -7.86
N VAL A 41 -25.10 -7.49 -8.00
CA VAL A 41 -24.34 -7.67 -9.25
C VAL A 41 -25.28 -7.93 -10.42
N LYS A 42 -26.23 -8.87 -10.27
CA LYS A 42 -27.23 -9.17 -11.30
C LYS A 42 -28.05 -7.93 -11.68
N GLN A 43 -28.53 -7.18 -10.69
CA GLN A 43 -29.29 -5.95 -10.92
C GLN A 43 -28.46 -4.90 -11.67
N THR A 44 -27.17 -4.75 -11.35
CA THR A 44 -26.29 -3.82 -12.06
C THR A 44 -26.05 -4.23 -13.50
N GLU A 45 -25.96 -5.53 -13.78
CA GLU A 45 -25.83 -6.06 -15.14
C GLU A 45 -27.10 -5.84 -15.96
N GLU A 46 -28.28 -6.09 -15.37
CA GLU A 46 -29.58 -5.85 -16.01
C GLU A 46 -29.79 -4.36 -16.35
N LEU A 47 -29.49 -3.45 -15.40
CA LEU A 47 -29.57 -2.01 -15.64
C LEU A 47 -28.55 -1.55 -16.69
N ALA A 48 -27.34 -2.11 -16.71
CA ALA A 48 -26.35 -1.79 -17.73
C ALA A 48 -26.84 -2.20 -19.13
N ALA A 49 -27.44 -3.38 -19.26
CA ALA A 49 -28.03 -3.85 -20.51
C ALA A 49 -29.19 -2.95 -20.97
N GLU A 50 -30.08 -2.55 -20.06
CA GLU A 50 -31.18 -1.63 -20.36
C GLU A 50 -30.67 -0.27 -20.83
N VAL A 51 -29.66 0.30 -20.16
CA VAL A 51 -29.02 1.55 -20.58
C VAL A 51 -28.41 1.42 -21.98
N THR A 52 -27.80 0.28 -22.31
CA THR A 52 -27.27 0.07 -23.68
C THR A 52 -28.38 -0.02 -24.71
N LYS A 53 -29.50 -0.70 -24.41
CA LYS A 53 -30.67 -0.80 -25.28
C LYS A 53 -31.30 0.56 -25.55
N LEU A 54 -31.59 1.33 -24.49
CA LEU A 54 -32.16 2.67 -24.62
C LEU A 54 -31.26 3.62 -25.39
N LYS A 55 -29.93 3.51 -25.24
CA LYS A 55 -28.98 4.30 -26.03
C LYS A 55 -29.04 3.96 -27.51
N LEU A 56 -29.26 2.69 -27.89
CA LEU A 56 -29.41 2.28 -29.28
C LEU A 56 -30.73 2.81 -29.88
N GLU A 57 -31.86 2.60 -29.20
CA GLU A 57 -33.18 3.10 -29.64
C GLU A 57 -33.17 4.61 -29.84
N LEU A 58 -32.54 5.36 -28.91
CA LEU A 58 -32.44 6.81 -28.99
C LEU A 58 -31.50 7.27 -30.12
N ASN A 59 -30.52 6.46 -30.51
CA ASN A 59 -29.64 6.75 -31.64
C ASN A 59 -30.34 6.50 -32.98
N GLU A 60 -31.11 5.42 -33.09
CA GLU A 60 -31.95 5.14 -34.27
C GLU A 60 -32.97 6.26 -34.49
N TYR A 61 -33.69 6.65 -33.43
CA TYR A 61 -34.64 7.76 -33.48
C TYR A 61 -33.99 9.10 -33.86
N ARG A 62 -32.75 9.34 -33.42
CA ARG A 62 -31.98 10.54 -33.80
C ARG A 62 -31.56 10.52 -35.26
N SER A 63 -31.10 9.37 -35.76
CA SER A 63 -30.68 9.23 -37.16
C SER A 63 -31.83 9.49 -38.12
N ASP A 64 -33.05 9.11 -37.76
CA ASP A 64 -34.27 9.33 -38.55
C ASP A 64 -34.70 10.81 -38.59
N LYS A 65 -34.38 11.57 -37.53
CA LYS A 65 -34.68 13.02 -37.41
C LYS A 65 -33.56 13.96 -37.92
N GLN A 66 -32.36 13.44 -38.20
CA GLN A 66 -31.16 14.25 -38.48
C GLN A 66 -31.15 14.94 -39.86
N SER A 67 -32.20 14.76 -40.67
CA SER A 67 -32.39 15.37 -41.98
C SER A 67 -32.82 16.86 -41.94
N SER A 68 -33.10 17.42 -40.76
CA SER A 68 -33.44 18.84 -40.59
C SER A 68 -32.21 19.71 -40.21
N PRO A 69 -31.90 20.80 -40.95
CA PRO A 69 -30.72 21.66 -40.72
C PRO A 69 -30.60 22.27 -39.32
N GLU A 70 -31.72 22.61 -38.68
CA GLU A 70 -31.77 23.20 -37.33
C GLU A 70 -31.24 22.23 -36.26
N LEU A 71 -31.56 20.94 -36.39
CA LEU A 71 -31.16 19.89 -35.45
C LEU A 71 -29.66 19.56 -35.54
N VAL A 72 -29.05 19.75 -36.72
CA VAL A 72 -27.61 19.58 -36.91
C VAL A 72 -26.83 20.66 -36.17
N SER A 73 -27.28 21.91 -36.24
CA SER A 73 -26.70 23.04 -35.51
C SER A 73 -26.81 22.85 -33.99
N GLU A 74 -28.00 22.48 -33.50
CA GLU A 74 -28.24 22.21 -32.08
C GLU A 74 -27.38 21.04 -31.56
N ALA A 75 -27.16 20.01 -32.38
CA ALA A 75 -26.27 18.90 -32.06
C ALA A 75 -24.80 19.34 -31.96
N GLU A 76 -24.35 20.30 -32.76
CA GLU A 76 -23.00 20.88 -32.67
C GLU A 76 -22.81 21.72 -31.40
N GLU A 77 -23.79 22.55 -31.05
CA GLU A 77 -23.76 23.31 -29.80
C GLU A 77 -23.73 22.38 -28.58
N LEU A 78 -24.54 21.32 -28.60
CA LEU A 78 -24.54 20.30 -27.55
C LEU A 78 -23.18 19.58 -27.43
N LYS A 79 -22.48 19.35 -28.55
CA LYS A 79 -21.11 18.79 -28.54
C LYS A 79 -20.12 19.77 -27.89
N LYS A 80 -20.21 21.08 -28.19
CA LYS A 80 -19.36 22.10 -27.57
C LYS A 80 -19.57 22.15 -26.05
N ILE A 81 -20.83 22.14 -25.60
CA ILE A 81 -21.18 22.12 -24.17
C ILE A 81 -20.61 20.86 -23.49
N LYS A 82 -20.80 19.68 -24.07
CA LYS A 82 -20.25 18.42 -23.52
C LYS A 82 -18.72 18.44 -23.43
N LYS A 83 -18.03 19.05 -24.39
CA LYS A 83 -16.56 19.19 -24.37
C LYS A 83 -16.11 20.07 -23.20
N VAL A 84 -16.80 21.20 -22.99
CA VAL A 84 -16.55 22.10 -21.86
C VAL A 84 -16.86 21.42 -20.52
N GLN A 85 -17.99 20.72 -20.40
CA GLN A 85 -18.35 19.96 -19.20
C GLN A 85 -17.33 18.87 -18.88
N SER A 86 -16.86 18.13 -19.89
CA SER A 86 -15.80 17.12 -19.73
C SER A 86 -14.49 17.76 -19.26
N PHE A 87 -14.11 18.90 -19.83
CA PHE A 87 -12.94 19.66 -19.40
C PHE A 87 -13.06 20.09 -17.93
N PHE A 88 -14.19 20.69 -17.53
CA PHE A 88 -14.43 21.09 -16.14
C PHE A 88 -14.40 19.91 -15.19
N ARG A 89 -15.02 18.78 -15.55
CA ARG A 89 -14.98 17.56 -14.75
C ARG A 89 -13.54 17.10 -14.52
N GLY A 90 -12.75 17.01 -15.59
CA GLY A 90 -11.34 16.62 -15.51
C GLY A 90 -10.49 17.61 -14.71
N TRP A 91 -10.74 18.91 -14.88
CA TRP A 91 -10.05 19.97 -14.13
C TRP A 91 -10.37 19.91 -12.63
N LEU A 92 -11.64 19.74 -12.25
CA LEU A 92 -12.06 19.59 -10.87
C LEU A 92 -11.43 18.36 -10.21
N CYS A 93 -11.38 17.23 -10.93
CA CYS A 93 -10.69 16.03 -10.44
C CYS A 93 -9.21 16.30 -10.16
N ARG A 94 -8.49 16.93 -11.09
CA ARG A 94 -7.07 17.29 -10.91
C ARG A 94 -6.86 18.27 -9.75
N ARG A 95 -7.71 19.30 -9.64
CA ARG A 95 -7.65 20.28 -8.56
C ARG A 95 -7.90 19.63 -7.20
N ARG A 96 -8.90 18.75 -7.09
CA ARG A 96 -9.20 18.02 -5.85
C ARG A 96 -8.06 17.08 -5.48
N TRP A 97 -7.52 16.33 -6.43
CA TRP A 97 -6.34 15.49 -6.22
C TRP A 97 -5.15 16.30 -5.70
N LYS A 98 -4.82 17.40 -6.37
CA LYS A 98 -3.74 18.29 -5.93
C LYS A 98 -3.94 18.77 -4.50
N GLN A 99 -5.17 19.17 -4.15
CA GLN A 99 -5.48 19.58 -2.78
C GLN A 99 -5.26 18.45 -1.76
N ILE A 100 -5.76 17.24 -2.04
CA ILE A 100 -5.60 16.07 -1.15
C ILE A 100 -4.12 15.74 -0.96
N VAL A 101 -3.34 15.74 -2.04
CA VAL A 101 -1.90 15.45 -2.00
C VAL A 101 -1.16 16.54 -1.22
N ASP A 102 -1.45 17.82 -1.49
CA ASP A 102 -0.81 18.94 -0.80
C ASP A 102 -1.13 18.95 0.71
N GLU A 103 -2.34 18.52 1.09
CA GLU A 103 -2.75 18.35 2.49
C GLU A 103 -2.03 17.16 3.14
N TYR A 104 -1.90 16.03 2.42
CA TYR A 104 -1.13 14.88 2.89
C TYR A 104 0.35 15.23 3.09
N ILE A 105 1.00 15.86 2.11
CA ILE A 105 2.43 16.22 2.17
C ILE A 105 2.73 17.13 3.38
N ARG A 106 1.79 18.02 3.70
CA ARG A 106 1.87 18.95 4.84
C ARG A 106 1.37 18.36 6.16
N SER A 107 0.91 17.11 6.17
CA SER A 107 0.42 16.48 7.40
C SER A 107 1.56 16.09 8.33
N GLU A 108 1.31 16.20 9.64
CA GLU A 108 2.21 15.73 10.70
C GLU A 108 2.63 14.26 10.52
N HIS A 109 1.71 13.42 10.04
CA HIS A 109 1.99 12.01 9.77
C HIS A 109 3.05 11.83 8.67
N ALA A 110 2.91 12.55 7.55
CA ALA A 110 3.87 12.48 6.46
C ALA A 110 5.24 13.04 6.86
N GLU A 111 5.28 14.08 7.69
CA GLU A 111 6.53 14.59 8.27
C GLU A 111 7.19 13.58 9.20
N SER A 112 6.43 12.99 10.14
CA SER A 112 6.91 11.93 11.03
C SER A 112 7.46 10.72 10.25
N MET A 113 6.76 10.29 9.20
CA MET A 113 7.24 9.23 8.31
C MET A 113 8.55 9.60 7.61
N ARG A 114 8.68 10.83 7.08
CA ARG A 114 9.92 11.30 6.47
C ARG A 114 11.07 11.32 7.47
N LYS A 115 10.84 11.81 8.69
CA LYS A 115 11.84 11.84 9.76
C LYS A 115 12.30 10.43 10.14
N ARG A 116 11.34 9.52 10.36
CA ARG A 116 11.65 8.11 10.66
C ARG A 116 12.47 7.48 9.54
N ASN A 117 12.06 7.67 8.29
CA ASN A 117 12.78 7.11 7.14
C ASN A 117 14.18 7.72 7.02
N SER A 118 14.33 9.03 7.25
CA SER A 118 15.63 9.71 7.24
C SER A 118 16.59 9.11 8.28
N ILE A 119 16.11 8.78 9.48
CA ILE A 119 16.93 8.13 10.51
C ILE A 119 17.33 6.71 10.08
N VAL A 120 16.39 5.95 9.52
CA VAL A 120 16.66 4.58 9.05
C VAL A 120 17.69 4.58 7.93
N PHE A 121 17.58 5.48 6.95
CA PHE A 121 18.56 5.61 5.89
C PHE A 121 19.93 6.03 6.42
N GLY A 122 19.98 7.02 7.31
CA GLY A 122 21.24 7.42 7.94
C GLY A 122 21.90 6.28 8.72
N LEU A 123 21.13 5.46 9.44
CA LEU A 123 21.66 4.28 10.13
C LEU A 123 22.28 3.28 9.15
N VAL A 124 21.60 3.01 8.03
CA VAL A 124 22.10 2.08 7.00
C VAL A 124 23.37 2.61 6.34
N GLU A 125 23.42 3.91 6.03
CA GLU A 125 24.62 4.57 5.48
C GLU A 125 25.79 4.50 6.47
N CYS A 126 25.56 4.82 7.75
CA CYS A 126 26.60 4.71 8.78
C CYS A 126 27.10 3.28 8.98
N GLU A 127 26.21 2.28 8.92
CA GLU A 127 26.61 0.87 9.03
C GLU A 127 27.47 0.44 7.84
N ASP A 128 27.12 0.85 6.62
CA ASP A 128 27.92 0.58 5.43
C ASP A 128 29.32 1.21 5.54
N GLU A 129 29.42 2.47 5.97
CA GLU A 129 30.70 3.13 6.22
C GLU A 129 31.52 2.41 7.30
N TYR A 130 30.88 1.99 8.40
CA TYR A 130 31.54 1.27 9.48
C TYR A 130 32.13 -0.07 9.00
N VAL A 131 31.35 -0.85 8.25
CA VAL A 131 31.79 -2.12 7.67
C VAL A 131 32.94 -1.90 6.67
N GLN A 132 32.88 -0.85 5.84
CA GLN A 132 33.97 -0.50 4.93
C GLN A 132 35.24 -0.15 5.69
N GLN A 133 35.15 0.62 6.77
CA GLN A 133 36.28 0.97 7.62
C GLN A 133 36.88 -0.27 8.28
N LEU A 134 36.07 -1.20 8.79
CA LEU A 134 36.54 -2.48 9.32
C LEU A 134 37.26 -3.30 8.24
N SER A 135 36.72 -3.34 7.02
CA SER A 135 37.36 -4.03 5.89
C SER A 135 38.74 -3.46 5.57
N ILE A 136 38.88 -2.13 5.59
CA ILE A 136 40.17 -1.43 5.42
C ILE A 136 41.10 -1.76 6.59
N LEU A 137 40.63 -1.69 7.84
CA LEU A 137 41.40 -2.00 9.03
C LEU A 137 41.97 -3.43 8.95
N VAL A 138 41.14 -4.40 8.58
CA VAL A 138 41.55 -5.80 8.46
C VAL A 138 42.52 -5.99 7.28
N THR A 139 42.18 -5.45 6.11
CA THR A 139 42.89 -5.74 4.87
C THR A 139 44.21 -4.99 4.76
N CYS A 140 44.21 -3.71 5.11
CA CYS A 140 45.36 -2.83 4.93
C CYS A 140 46.29 -2.82 6.16
N TYR A 141 45.79 -3.17 7.35
CA TYR A 141 46.58 -3.12 8.57
C TYR A 141 46.73 -4.52 9.21
N LEU A 142 45.66 -5.09 9.77
CA LEU A 142 45.76 -6.32 10.57
C LEU A 142 46.45 -7.48 9.81
N ARG A 143 46.03 -7.77 8.58
CA ARG A 143 46.62 -8.85 7.77
C ARG A 143 48.12 -8.62 7.52
N PRO A 144 48.57 -7.46 7.01
CA PRO A 144 49.99 -7.13 6.92
C PRO A 144 50.76 -7.27 8.25
N PHE A 145 50.20 -6.81 9.37
CA PHE A 145 50.85 -6.94 10.68
C PHE A 145 51.01 -8.41 11.11
N ARG A 146 49.98 -9.24 10.91
CA ARG A 146 50.07 -10.68 11.18
C ARG A 146 51.10 -11.38 10.29
N MET A 147 51.21 -10.96 9.03
CA MET A 147 52.23 -11.46 8.10
C MET A 147 53.64 -11.07 8.59
N ALA A 148 53.84 -9.82 9.01
CA ALA A 148 55.12 -9.35 9.54
C ALA A 148 55.53 -10.12 10.82
N ALA A 149 54.57 -10.40 11.70
CA ALA A 149 54.77 -11.20 12.91
C ALA A 149 55.14 -12.66 12.63
N SER A 150 54.74 -13.19 11.48
CA SER A 150 55.04 -14.57 11.04
C SER A 150 56.37 -14.68 10.27
N SER A 151 57.10 -13.57 10.08
CA SER A 151 58.33 -13.56 9.28
C SER A 151 59.51 -14.22 10.00
N LYS A 152 60.58 -14.58 9.26
CA LYS A 152 61.78 -15.23 9.83
C LYS A 152 62.51 -14.39 10.88
N LYS A 153 62.34 -13.06 10.85
CA LYS A 153 62.87 -12.11 11.83
C LYS A 153 61.76 -11.07 12.11
N PRO A 154 60.80 -11.41 12.97
CA PRO A 154 59.62 -10.58 13.16
C PRO A 154 59.96 -9.28 13.91
N ILE A 155 59.44 -8.16 13.40
CA ILE A 155 59.61 -6.82 14.00
C ILE A 155 58.54 -6.56 15.07
N VAL A 156 57.46 -7.33 15.06
CA VAL A 156 56.31 -7.27 15.98
C VAL A 156 55.87 -8.69 16.30
N THR A 157 55.44 -8.98 17.53
CA THR A 157 55.01 -10.34 17.90
C THR A 157 53.51 -10.56 17.64
N HIS A 158 53.07 -11.81 17.62
CA HIS A 158 51.64 -12.12 17.52
C HIS A 158 50.84 -11.62 18.74
N GLU A 159 51.45 -11.61 19.91
CA GLU A 159 50.83 -11.08 21.13
C GLU A 159 50.61 -9.56 21.03
N ASP A 160 51.61 -8.82 20.54
CA ASP A 160 51.49 -7.38 20.29
C ASP A 160 50.37 -7.08 19.29
N VAL A 161 50.31 -7.81 18.16
CA VAL A 161 49.25 -7.62 17.16
C VAL A 161 47.88 -7.95 17.74
N ASN A 162 47.75 -9.04 18.49
CA ASN A 162 46.48 -9.43 19.11
C ASN A 162 46.05 -8.45 20.21
N SER A 163 46.99 -7.82 20.93
CA SER A 163 46.67 -6.80 21.94
C SER A 163 46.14 -5.51 21.33
N ILE A 164 46.52 -5.19 20.10
CA ILE A 164 46.09 -3.98 19.37
C ILE A 164 44.75 -4.22 18.66
N PHE A 165 44.55 -5.38 18.05
CA PHE A 165 43.36 -5.71 17.24
C PHE A 165 42.43 -6.71 17.94
N LEU A 166 42.10 -6.44 19.21
CA LEU A 166 41.20 -7.26 20.02
C LEU A 166 39.80 -7.34 19.38
N ASN A 167 39.38 -8.55 19.03
CA ASN A 167 38.05 -8.85 18.47
C ASN A 167 37.69 -8.08 17.20
N VAL A 168 38.71 -7.64 16.44
CA VAL A 168 38.55 -7.14 15.07
C VAL A 168 38.32 -8.30 14.10
#